data_AF-A0A3R9TPF2-F1
#
_entry.id   AF-A0A3R9TPF2-F1
#
_cell.length_a   1.000
_cell.length_b   1.000
_cell.length_c   1.000
_cell.angle_alpha   90.00
_cell.angle_beta   90.00
_cell.angle_gamma   90.00
#
_symmetry.space_group_name_H-M   'P 1'
#
loop_
_entity.id
_entity.type
_entity.pdbx_description
1 polymer ?
#
loop_
_entity_poly.entity_id
_entity_poly.type
_entity_poly.pdbx_seq_one_letter_code
_entity_poly.pdbx_strand_id
1 'polypeptide(L)'
;MCRVTTTDLWHHYGRVRAERDHAVPDSFRWSWSQVDGPGAEVLGDLTGRTVADLGSGAARHAAHLAVRHAPVRVDAVDASPAQYAMATALHGSLA
;
A
#
# COMPACT_ATOMS: atom_id res chain seq x y z
N MET A 1 15.25 2.33 30.09
CA MET A 1 14.44 2.88 28.98
C MET A 1 14.91 2.23 27.69
N CYS A 2 14.06 1.44 27.03
CA CYS A 2 14.43 0.77 25.78
C CYS A 2 14.33 1.76 24.61
N ARG A 3 15.35 1.80 23.75
CA ARG A 3 15.43 2.73 22.61
C ARG A 3 14.48 2.25 21.51
N VAL A 4 13.37 2.96 21.32
CA VAL A 4 12.46 2.72 20.19
C VAL A 4 13.16 3.14 18.91
N THR A 5 13.32 2.20 17.96
CA THR A 5 13.85 2.51 16.63
C THR A 5 12.69 2.92 15.70
N THR A 6 12.98 3.66 14.63
CA THR A 6 11.96 4.04 13.63
C THR A 6 11.27 2.80 13.05
N THR A 7 12.03 1.72 12.88
CA THR A 7 11.54 0.40 12.48
C THR A 7 10.47 -0.11 13.45
N ASP A 8 10.68 -0.02 14.77
CA ASP A 8 9.71 -0.51 15.77
C ASP A 8 8.36 0.24 15.72
N LEU A 9 8.37 1.54 15.43
CA LEU A 9 7.15 2.33 15.28
C LEU A 9 6.33 1.90 14.06
N TRP A 10 6.98 1.67 12.92
CA TRP A 10 6.32 1.18 11.71
C TRP A 10 5.80 -0.25 11.86
N HIS A 11 6.52 -1.09 12.61
CA HIS A 11 6.09 -2.44 12.96
C HIS A 11 4.79 -2.43 13.79
N HIS A 12 4.71 -1.61 14.84
CA HIS A 12 3.51 -1.54 15.68
C HIS A 12 2.30 -0.99 14.91
N TYR A 13 2.52 0.06 14.11
CA TYR A 13 1.48 0.67 13.30
C TYR A 13 0.89 -0.29 12.26
N GLY A 14 1.75 -1.03 11.54
CA GLY A 14 1.29 -1.98 10.52
C GLY A 14 0.40 -3.06 11.10
N ARG A 15 0.83 -3.67 12.22
CA ARG A 15 0.15 -4.82 12.84
C ARG A 15 -1.33 -4.59 13.12
N VAL A 16 -1.71 -3.41 13.60
CA VAL A 16 -3.10 -3.05 13.93
C VAL A 16 -3.99 -2.91 12.68
N ARG A 17 -3.41 -2.61 11.51
CA ARG A 17 -4.15 -2.48 10.25
C ARG A 17 -4.40 -3.82 9.55
N ALA A 18 -3.46 -4.77 9.62
CA ALA A 18 -3.60 -6.10 9.01
C ALA A 18 -4.86 -6.84 9.43
N GLU A 19 -5.30 -6.66 10.67
CA GLU A 19 -6.47 -7.34 11.22
C GLU A 19 -7.81 -6.89 10.60
N ARG A 20 -7.82 -5.81 9.80
CA ARG A 20 -9.03 -5.23 9.20
C ARG A 20 -9.09 -5.32 7.67
N ASP A 21 -7.96 -5.24 6.99
CA ASP A 21 -7.91 -5.01 5.55
C ASP A 21 -7.55 -6.28 4.76
N HIS A 22 -8.47 -7.25 4.68
CA HIS A 22 -8.26 -8.48 3.89
C HIS A 22 -8.67 -8.36 2.41
N ALA A 23 -9.39 -7.29 2.04
CA ALA A 23 -9.86 -7.08 0.68
C ALA A 23 -9.07 -5.96 -0.02
N VAL A 24 -9.04 -6.00 -1.35
CA VAL A 24 -8.54 -4.87 -2.14
C VAL A 24 -9.43 -3.65 -1.85
N PRO A 25 -8.87 -2.49 -1.46
CA PRO A 25 -9.67 -1.32 -1.15
C PRO A 25 -10.49 -0.84 -2.35
N ASP A 26 -11.76 -0.50 -2.11
CA ASP A 26 -12.63 0.05 -3.15
C ASP A 26 -12.28 1.49 -3.52
N SER A 27 -11.60 2.21 -2.65
CA SER A 27 -11.20 3.61 -2.87
C SER A 27 -9.70 3.81 -2.74
N PHE A 28 -9.19 4.73 -3.55
CA PHE A 28 -7.84 5.29 -3.45
C PHE A 28 -7.95 6.72 -2.94
N ARG A 29 -7.21 7.07 -1.90
CA ARG A 29 -7.17 8.42 -1.33
C ARG A 29 -5.74 8.78 -1.01
N TRP A 30 -5.17 9.70 -1.79
CA TRP A 30 -3.79 10.13 -1.64
C TRP A 30 -3.64 11.10 -0.47
N SER A 31 -3.76 10.55 0.74
CA SER A 31 -3.42 11.21 2.00
C SER A 31 -2.84 10.20 2.96
N TRP A 32 -2.20 10.69 4.02
CA TRP A 32 -1.67 9.85 5.08
C TRP A 32 -2.78 9.06 5.82
N SER A 33 -3.91 9.72 6.09
CA SER A 33 -5.07 9.11 6.75
C SER A 33 -5.78 8.11 5.83
N GLN A 34 -5.71 8.32 4.52
CA GLN A 34 -6.46 7.63 3.47
C GLN A 34 -7.98 7.77 3.59
N VAL A 35 -8.42 8.82 4.27
CA VAL A 35 -9.83 9.21 4.32
C VAL A 35 -10.07 10.34 3.32
N ASP A 36 -9.12 11.26 3.21
CA ASP A 36 -9.24 12.48 2.42
C ASP A 36 -8.21 12.56 1.29
N GLY A 37 -8.29 13.61 0.48
CA GLY A 37 -7.35 13.86 -0.61
C GLY A 37 -7.81 13.33 -1.96
N PRO A 38 -7.04 13.60 -3.02
CA PRO A 38 -7.40 13.18 -4.38
C PRO A 38 -7.42 11.66 -4.51
N GLY A 39 -8.25 11.16 -5.42
CA GLY A 39 -8.23 9.77 -5.83
C GLY A 39 -7.14 9.50 -6.89
N ALA A 40 -7.21 8.33 -7.51
CA ALA A 40 -6.24 7.91 -8.52
C ALA A 40 -6.30 8.78 -9.80
N GLU A 41 -7.35 9.57 -9.98
CA GLU A 41 -7.52 10.46 -11.14
C GLU A 41 -6.37 11.45 -11.33
N VAL A 42 -5.66 11.83 -10.28
CA VAL A 42 -4.51 12.74 -10.38
C VAL A 42 -3.29 12.10 -11.05
N LEU A 43 -3.27 10.78 -11.19
CA LEU A 43 -2.23 10.03 -11.90
C LEU A 43 -2.48 9.97 -13.42
N GLY A 44 -3.70 10.34 -13.86
CA GLY A 44 -4.16 10.16 -15.24
C GLY A 44 -4.40 8.69 -15.60
N ASP A 45 -4.51 8.40 -16.89
CA ASP A 45 -4.67 7.04 -17.40
C ASP A 45 -3.41 6.20 -17.16
N LEU A 46 -3.55 5.09 -16.44
CA LEU A 46 -2.45 4.19 -16.09
C LEU A 46 -2.36 2.97 -17.02
N THR A 47 -3.23 2.85 -18.01
CA THR A 47 -3.29 1.69 -18.91
C THR A 47 -1.93 1.43 -19.57
N GLY A 48 -1.39 0.22 -19.36
CA GLY A 48 -0.10 -0.18 -19.92
C GLY A 48 1.13 0.54 -19.33
N ARG A 49 0.98 1.34 -18.27
CA ARG A 49 2.09 2.02 -17.59
C ARG A 49 2.69 1.16 -16.48
N THR A 50 3.96 1.42 -16.17
CA THR A 50 4.62 0.89 -14.96
C THR A 50 4.53 1.93 -13.86
N VAL A 51 4.05 1.53 -12.69
CA VAL A 51 3.82 2.42 -11.54
C VAL A 51 4.63 1.94 -10.34
N ALA A 52 5.20 2.86 -9.57
CA ALA A 52 5.86 2.56 -8.30
C ALA A 52 5.15 3.27 -7.14
N ASP A 53 4.75 2.50 -6.12
CA ASP A 53 4.19 2.98 -4.85
C ASP A 53 5.28 2.94 -3.78
N LEU A 54 5.82 4.11 -3.41
CA LEU A 54 6.97 4.25 -2.53
C LEU A 54 6.54 4.56 -1.10
N GLY A 55 7.00 3.77 -0.13
CA GLY A 55 6.46 3.80 1.23
C GLY A 55 5.06 3.20 1.28
N SER A 56 4.86 2.12 0.52
CA SER A 56 3.55 1.52 0.24
C SER A 56 2.82 0.96 1.47
N GLY A 57 3.51 0.78 2.60
CA GLY A 57 2.98 0.11 3.77
C GLY A 57 2.45 -1.28 3.41
N ALA A 58 1.18 -1.55 3.73
CA ALA A 58 0.50 -2.79 3.38
C ALA A 58 0.13 -2.93 1.89
N ALA A 59 0.63 -2.07 1.00
CA ALA A 59 0.40 -2.07 -0.45
C ALA A 59 -1.06 -1.88 -0.91
N ARG A 60 -1.90 -1.28 -0.06
CA ARG A 60 -3.33 -0.99 -0.35
C ARG A 60 -3.56 -0.15 -1.61
N HIS A 61 -2.72 0.87 -1.82
CA HIS A 61 -2.78 1.71 -3.02
C HIS A 61 -2.32 0.93 -4.25
N ALA A 62 -1.18 0.25 -4.18
CA ALA A 62 -0.72 -0.62 -5.26
C ALA A 62 -1.75 -1.67 -5.67
N ALA A 63 -2.41 -2.34 -4.71
CA ALA A 63 -3.47 -3.32 -4.97
C ALA A 63 -4.68 -2.69 -5.68
N HIS A 64 -5.12 -1.51 -5.23
CA HIS A 64 -6.19 -0.77 -5.91
C HIS A 64 -5.82 -0.44 -7.36
N LEU A 65 -4.61 0.07 -7.60
CA LEU A 65 -4.14 0.42 -8.94
C LEU A 65 -4.04 -0.81 -9.86
N ALA A 66 -3.46 -1.90 -9.37
CA ALA A 66 -3.30 -3.14 -10.13
C ALA A 66 -4.64 -3.73 -10.59
N VAL A 67 -5.66 -3.71 -9.73
CA VAL A 67 -6.97 -4.32 -10.02
C VAL A 67 -7.88 -3.40 -10.84
N ARG A 68 -7.82 -2.08 -10.62
CA ARG A 68 -8.84 -1.14 -11.12
C ARG A 68 -8.37 -0.27 -12.29
N HIS A 69 -7.07 -0.14 -12.55
CA HIS A 69 -6.53 0.86 -13.49
C HIS A 69 -5.64 0.29 -14.61
N ALA A 70 -5.61 -1.04 -14.78
CA ALA A 70 -4.91 -1.76 -15.86
C ALA A 70 -3.44 -1.35 -16.18
N PRO A 71 -2.59 -1.05 -15.17
CA PRO A 71 -1.16 -0.87 -15.43
C PRO A 71 -0.52 -2.17 -15.92
N VAL A 72 0.60 -2.07 -16.65
CA VAL A 72 1.37 -3.27 -17.03
C VAL A 72 2.09 -3.86 -15.81
N ARG A 73 2.42 -3.02 -14.82
CA ARG A 73 3.11 -3.41 -13.60
C ARG A 73 2.92 -2.36 -12.50
N VAL A 74 2.77 -2.83 -11.27
CA VAL A 74 2.81 -1.99 -10.06
C VAL A 74 3.84 -2.55 -9.08
N ASP A 75 4.87 -1.78 -8.78
CA ASP A 75 5.88 -2.12 -7.78
C ASP A 75 5.56 -1.41 -6.46
N ALA A 76 5.17 -2.18 -5.44
CA ALA A 76 4.98 -1.68 -4.08
C ALA A 76 6.28 -1.84 -3.28
N VAL A 77 6.87 -0.71 -2.86
CA VAL A 77 8.16 -0.69 -2.16
C VAL A 77 7.97 -0.10 -0.78
N ASP A 78 8.40 -0.83 0.25
CA ASP A 78 8.44 -0.34 1.63
C ASP A 78 9.74 -0.76 2.31
N ALA A 79 10.26 0.07 3.21
CA ALA A 79 11.49 -0.20 3.94
C ALA A 79 11.26 -1.09 5.18
N SER A 80 10.02 -1.27 5.63
CA SER A 80 9.67 -2.07 6.80
C SER A 80 9.43 -3.54 6.41
N PRO A 81 10.21 -4.49 6.97
CA PRO A 81 9.99 -5.92 6.76
C PRO A 81 8.60 -6.38 7.21
N ALA A 82 8.02 -5.77 8.26
CA ALA A 82 6.67 -6.08 8.70
C ALA A 82 5.61 -5.62 7.69
N GLN A 83 5.79 -4.44 7.08
CA GLN A 83 4.87 -3.96 6.03
C GLN A 83 4.97 -4.84 4.78
N TYR A 84 6.19 -5.25 4.39
CA TYR A 84 6.38 -6.22 3.32
C TYR A 84 5.65 -7.53 3.59
N ALA A 85 5.87 -8.16 4.76
CA ALA A 85 5.22 -9.42 5.10
C ALA A 85 3.69 -9.29 5.10
N MET A 86 3.16 -8.17 5.59
CA MET A 86 1.74 -7.85 5.57
C MET A 86 1.20 -7.69 4.15
N ALA A 87 1.86 -6.88 3.32
CA ALA A 87 1.50 -6.67 1.93
C ALA A 87 1.48 -7.99 1.15
N THR A 88 2.49 -8.85 1.35
CA THR A 88 2.53 -10.19 0.74
C THR A 88 1.39 -11.08 1.23
N ALA A 89 1.08 -11.07 2.52
CA ALA A 89 -0.02 -11.86 3.07
C ALA A 89 -1.40 -11.41 2.55
N LEU A 90 -1.60 -10.10 2.36
CA LEU A 90 -2.88 -9.52 1.93
C LEU A 90 -3.07 -9.53 0.41
N HIS A 91 -2.00 -9.28 -0.34
CA HIS A 91 -2.05 -8.93 -1.76
C HIS A 91 -1.08 -9.73 -2.63
N GLY A 92 -0.33 -10.69 -2.07
CA GLY A 92 0.65 -11.48 -2.80
C GLY A 92 0.07 -12.34 -3.92
N SER A 93 -1.24 -12.62 -3.91
CA SER A 93 -1.93 -13.31 -5.01
C SER A 93 -2.19 -12.43 -6.24
N LEU A 94 -2.00 -11.11 -6.13
CA LEU A 94 -2.11 -10.15 -7.23
C LEU A 94 -0.79 -9.96 -8.00
N ALA A 95 0.33 -10.46 -7.46
CA ALA A 95 1.69 -10.26 -7.97
C ALA A 95 2.11 -11.35 -8.96
#